data_AF-A0A3B8NYN2-F1
#
_entry.id   AF-A0A3B8NYN2-F1
#
_cell.length_a   1.000
_cell.length_b   1.000
_cell.length_c   1.000
_cell.angle_alpha   90.00
_cell.angle_beta   90.00
_cell.angle_gamma   90.00
#
_symmetry.space_group_name_H-M   'P 1'
#
loop_
_entity.id
_entity.type
_entity.pdbx_description
1 polymer ?
#
loop_
_entity_poly.entity_id
_entity_poly.type
_entity_poly.pdbx_seq_one_letter_code
_entity_poly.pdbx_strand_id
1 'polypeptide(L)'
;MELKGKIANFLGDSITEGCGVNDAANRYDRRIEKECGLAAANNYGIGGTRIAYRTTPSWPKFDQCFCGRMFEMDKRADLIVVFGGTNDYGHGDAAIGGEE
;
A
#
# COMPACT_ATOMS: atom_id res chain seq x y z
N MET A 1 -13.71 11.15 12.59
CA MET A 1 -13.33 11.71 11.28
C MET A 1 -14.49 11.49 10.32
N GLU A 2 -14.87 12.49 9.52
CA GLU A 2 -15.88 12.33 8.47
C GLU A 2 -15.17 11.99 7.14
N LEU A 3 -15.49 10.83 6.56
CA LEU A 3 -14.83 10.29 5.36
C LEU A 3 -15.61 10.54 4.07
N LYS A 4 -16.90 10.89 4.17
CA LYS A 4 -17.75 11.08 3.00
C LYS A 4 -17.21 12.20 2.11
N GLY A 5 -17.10 11.94 0.80
CA GLY A 5 -16.60 12.89 -0.19
C GLY A 5 -15.09 13.12 -0.16
N LYS A 6 -14.33 12.33 0.62
CA LYS A 6 -12.87 12.43 0.72
C LYS A 6 -12.16 11.57 -0.31
N ILE A 7 -10.96 11.98 -0.71
CA ILE A 7 -10.07 11.19 -1.57
C ILE A 7 -9.10 10.42 -0.68
N ALA A 8 -9.03 9.09 -0.84
CA ALA A 8 -8.10 8.24 -0.10
C ALA A 8 -7.08 7.59 -1.03
N ASN A 9 -5.81 7.61 -0.62
CA ASN A 9 -4.75 6.81 -1.23
C ASN A 9 -4.43 5.60 -0.36
N PHE A 10 -4.34 4.42 -0.97
CA PHE A 10 -4.00 3.16 -0.33
C PHE A 10 -2.63 2.69 -0.80
N LEU A 11 -1.61 2.84 0.04
CA LEU A 11 -0.23 2.43 -0.24
C LEU A 11 0.04 1.07 0.40
N GLY A 12 0.40 0.07 -0.41
CA GLY A 12 0.60 -1.26 0.14
C GLY A 12 1.29 -2.27 -0.77
N ASP A 13 1.25 -3.53 -0.31
CA ASP A 13 1.80 -4.70 -0.99
C ASP A 13 0.72 -5.47 -1.76
N SER A 14 0.86 -6.79 -1.91
CA SER A 14 -0.08 -7.68 -2.61
C SER A 14 -1.50 -7.65 -2.03
N ILE A 15 -1.63 -7.41 -0.72
CA ILE A 15 -2.93 -7.29 -0.06
C ILE A 15 -3.67 -6.05 -0.59
N THR A 16 -2.92 -4.95 -0.77
CA THR A 16 -3.46 -3.71 -1.36
C THR A 16 -3.64 -3.84 -2.86
N GLU A 17 -2.73 -4.50 -3.58
CA GLU A 17 -2.87 -4.75 -5.03
C GLU A 17 -4.19 -5.49 -5.33
N GLY A 18 -4.59 -6.38 -4.42
CA GLY A 18 -5.75 -7.26 -4.57
C GLY A 18 -5.35 -8.63 -5.16
N CYS A 19 -4.14 -9.10 -4.85
CA CYS A 19 -3.68 -10.41 -5.31
C CYS A 19 -4.64 -11.51 -4.82
N GLY A 20 -5.15 -12.34 -5.74
CA GLY A 20 -6.12 -13.39 -5.45
C GLY A 20 -7.59 -12.92 -5.33
N VAL A 21 -7.87 -11.64 -5.54
CA VAL A 21 -9.24 -11.11 -5.57
C VAL A 21 -9.78 -11.22 -6.99
N ASN A 22 -10.83 -12.03 -7.18
CA ASN A 22 -11.45 -12.26 -8.50
C ASN A 22 -12.33 -11.09 -8.97
N ASP A 23 -12.96 -10.39 -8.03
CA ASP A 23 -13.81 -9.23 -8.32
C ASP A 23 -13.26 -8.02 -7.57
N ALA A 24 -12.81 -7.01 -8.32
CA ALA A 24 -12.22 -5.79 -7.77
C ALA A 24 -13.15 -5.06 -6.80
N ALA A 25 -14.48 -5.21 -6.91
CA ALA A 25 -15.43 -4.63 -5.96
C ALA A 25 -15.30 -5.20 -4.54
N ASN A 26 -14.69 -6.38 -4.39
CA ASN A 26 -14.42 -7.03 -3.12
C ASN A 26 -13.03 -6.71 -2.55
N ARG A 27 -12.19 -5.97 -3.28
CA ARG A 27 -10.92 -5.47 -2.74
C ARG A 27 -11.21 -4.45 -1.63
N TYR A 28 -10.44 -4.49 -0.55
CA TYR A 28 -10.82 -3.78 0.68
C TYR A 28 -10.90 -2.25 0.50
N ASP A 29 -10.07 -1.65 -0.33
CA ASP A 29 -10.10 -0.22 -0.69
C ASP A 29 -11.41 0.16 -1.38
N ARG A 30 -11.92 -0.69 -2.28
CA ARG A 30 -13.23 -0.51 -2.94
C ARG A 30 -14.40 -0.69 -1.99
N ARG A 31 -14.29 -1.63 -1.05
CA ARG A 31 -15.27 -1.79 0.03
C ARG A 31 -15.30 -0.53 0.90
N ILE A 32 -14.15 -0.01 1.31
CA ILE A 32 -14.05 1.25 2.07
C ILE A 32 -14.61 2.43 1.28
N GLU A 33 -14.29 2.54 -0.02
CA GLU A 33 -14.82 3.59 -0.91
C GLU A 33 -16.35 3.64 -0.86
N LYS A 34 -16.98 2.48 -1.03
CA LYS A 34 -18.44 2.34 -1.02
C LYS A 34 -19.04 2.60 0.37
N GLU A 35 -18.56 1.90 1.39
CA GLU A 35 -19.14 1.92 2.73
C GLU A 35 -18.94 3.28 3.43
N CYS A 36 -17.84 3.98 3.14
CA CYS A 36 -17.55 5.31 3.70
C CYS A 36 -18.00 6.47 2.79
N GLY A 37 -18.46 6.19 1.57
CA GLY A 37 -18.86 7.21 0.60
C GLY A 37 -17.72 8.13 0.18
N LEU A 38 -16.52 7.57 -0.03
CA LEU A 38 -15.36 8.34 -0.51
C LEU A 38 -15.64 8.92 -1.91
N ALA A 39 -15.02 10.05 -2.22
CA ALA A 39 -15.03 10.59 -3.59
C ALA A 39 -14.14 9.77 -4.53
N ALA A 40 -13.05 9.20 -4.01
CA ALA A 40 -12.19 8.27 -4.73
C ALA A 40 -11.35 7.42 -3.77
N ALA A 41 -11.09 6.17 -4.15
CA ALA A 41 -10.07 5.30 -3.58
C ALA A 41 -8.98 4.97 -4.61
N ASN A 42 -7.80 5.58 -4.46
CA ASN A 42 -6.65 5.35 -5.32
C ASN A 42 -5.79 4.21 -4.75
N ASN A 43 -5.58 3.16 -5.55
CA ASN A 43 -4.84 1.99 -5.14
C ASN A 43 -3.39 2.02 -5.63
N TYR A 44 -2.45 2.01 -4.70
CA TYR A 44 -1.01 1.96 -4.92
C TYR A 44 -0.42 0.66 -4.34
N GLY A 45 -1.12 -0.47 -4.52
CA GLY A 45 -0.64 -1.78 -4.13
C GLY A 45 0.28 -2.40 -5.18
N ILE A 46 1.43 -2.92 -4.75
CA ILE A 46 2.32 -3.70 -5.62
C ILE A 46 2.79 -4.96 -4.89
N GLY A 47 2.44 -6.13 -5.43
CA GLY A 47 2.82 -7.42 -4.84
C GLY A 47 4.33 -7.58 -4.64
N GLY A 48 4.71 -8.21 -3.51
CA GLY A 48 6.10 -8.47 -3.14
C GLY A 48 6.92 -7.25 -2.69
N THR A 49 6.36 -6.04 -2.72
CA THR A 49 7.06 -4.83 -2.28
C THR A 49 7.09 -4.69 -0.77
N ARG A 50 8.11 -3.97 -0.28
CA ARG A 50 8.41 -3.75 1.14
C ARG A 50 8.26 -2.29 1.51
N ILE A 51 8.09 -2.01 2.79
CA ILE A 51 8.16 -0.65 3.33
C ILE A 51 9.57 -0.12 3.12
N ALA A 52 10.58 -0.85 3.60
CA ALA A 52 11.98 -0.46 3.54
C ALA A 52 12.61 -0.70 2.16
N TYR A 53 13.67 0.06 1.89
CA TYR A 53 14.55 -0.20 0.75
C TYR A 53 15.25 -1.55 0.91
N ARG A 54 15.49 -2.25 -0.21
CA ARG A 54 16.39 -3.40 -0.24
C ARG A 54 17.84 -2.91 -0.24
N THR A 55 18.74 -3.61 0.44
CA THR A 55 20.19 -3.37 0.28
C THR A 55 20.75 -4.16 -0.89
N THR A 56 20.25 -5.39 -1.09
CA THR A 56 20.68 -6.28 -2.20
C THR A 56 19.67 -6.23 -3.35
N PRO A 57 19.97 -5.76 -4.56
CA PRO A 57 18.97 -5.71 -5.64
C PRO A 57 18.29 -7.06 -5.93
N SER A 58 16.99 -7.03 -6.22
CA SER A 58 16.19 -8.17 -6.63
C SER A 58 15.53 -7.90 -8.00
N TRP A 59 14.26 -8.28 -8.17
CA TRP A 59 13.50 -7.91 -9.37
C TRP A 59 13.06 -6.45 -9.29
N PRO A 60 13.26 -5.62 -10.35
CA PRO A 60 13.01 -4.17 -10.30
C PRO A 60 11.61 -3.77 -9.83
N LYS A 61 10.57 -4.56 -10.14
CA LYS A 61 9.21 -4.32 -9.64
C LYS A 61 9.10 -4.47 -8.11
N PHE A 62 9.77 -5.45 -7.53
CA PHE A 62 9.70 -5.76 -6.09
C PHE A 62 10.61 -4.88 -5.24
N ASP A 63 11.54 -4.17 -5.88
CA ASP A 63 12.41 -3.19 -5.23
C ASP A 63 11.80 -1.78 -5.16
N GLN A 64 10.60 -1.58 -5.73
CA GLN A 64 9.82 -0.35 -5.57
C GLN A 64 9.23 -0.26 -4.15
N CYS A 65 10.07 0.10 -3.17
CA CYS A 65 9.66 0.23 -1.78
C CYS A 65 8.59 1.32 -1.58
N PHE A 66 7.85 1.24 -0.47
CA PHE A 66 6.76 2.16 -0.19
C PHE A 66 7.29 3.59 -0.03
N CYS A 67 8.43 3.76 0.65
CA CYS A 67 9.07 5.06 0.85
C CYS A 67 9.41 5.78 -0.46
N GLY A 68 9.75 5.03 -1.52
CA GLY A 68 9.95 5.62 -2.85
C GLY A 68 8.63 5.93 -3.55
N ARG A 69 7.67 5.00 -3.51
CA ARG A 69 6.39 5.13 -4.20
C ARG A 69 5.47 6.19 -3.61
N MET A 70 5.64 6.55 -2.34
CA MET A 70 4.79 7.57 -1.71
C MET A 70 4.84 8.93 -2.44
N PHE A 71 5.96 9.24 -3.11
CA PHE A 71 6.14 10.50 -3.85
C PHE A 71 5.35 10.56 -5.16
N GLU A 72 4.93 9.41 -5.68
CA GLU A 72 4.17 9.28 -6.94
C GLU A 72 2.65 9.30 -6.72
N MET A 73 2.20 9.28 -5.46
CA MET A 73 0.77 9.27 -5.13
C MET A 73 0.09 10.61 -5.42
N ASP A 74 -1.23 10.57 -5.65
CA ASP A 74 -2.03 11.78 -5.87
C ASP A 74 -1.95 12.69 -4.65
N LYS A 75 -1.44 13.91 -4.86
CA LYS A 75 -1.23 14.92 -3.81
C LYS A 75 -2.52 15.53 -3.28
N ARG A 76 -3.66 15.24 -3.91
CA ARG A 76 -4.99 15.73 -3.51
C ARG A 76 -5.68 14.85 -2.47
N ALA A 77 -5.06 13.75 -2.05
CA ALA A 77 -5.67 12.87 -1.06
C ALA A 77 -5.85 13.56 0.30
N ASP A 78 -7.03 13.38 0.89
CA ASP A 78 -7.35 13.81 2.25
C ASP A 78 -6.91 12.76 3.29
N LEU A 79 -6.78 11.50 2.87
CA LEU A 79 -6.43 10.35 3.70
C LEU A 79 -5.39 9.48 2.99
N ILE A 80 -4.41 9.00 3.75
CA ILE A 80 -3.47 7.97 3.31
C ILE A 80 -3.60 6.76 4.23
N VAL A 81 -3.86 5.59 3.66
CA VAL A 81 -3.85 4.30 4.35
C VAL A 81 -2.58 3.57 3.92
N VAL A 82 -1.71 3.26 4.88
CA VAL A 82 -0.50 2.47 4.64
C VAL A 82 -0.73 1.07 5.20
N PHE A 83 -0.70 0.06 4.34
CA PHE A 83 -0.85 -1.34 4.75
C PHE A 83 0.23 -2.21 4.11
N GLY A 84 1.26 -2.52 4.89
CA GLY A 84 2.38 -3.36 4.49
C GLY A 84 3.23 -3.80 5.68
N GLY A 85 4.41 -4.34 5.40
CA GLY A 85 5.32 -4.93 6.38
C GLY A 85 5.39 -6.46 6.30
N THR A 86 4.43 -7.10 5.63
CA THR A 86 4.42 -8.56 5.41
C THR A 86 5.70 -9.04 4.73
N ASN A 87 6.10 -8.34 3.67
CA ASN A 87 7.28 -8.71 2.88
C ASN A 87 8.59 -8.26 3.54
N ASP A 88 8.57 -7.18 4.33
CA ASP A 88 9.70 -6.77 5.16
C ASP A 88 10.04 -7.87 6.17
N TYR A 89 9.01 -8.38 6.87
CA TYR A 89 9.16 -9.47 7.83
C TYR A 89 9.48 -10.82 7.17
N GLY A 90 8.79 -11.16 6.08
CA GLY A 90 8.88 -12.49 5.48
C GLY A 90 10.15 -12.72 4.67
N HIS A 91 10.63 -11.71 3.94
CA HIS A 91 11.78 -11.86 3.05
C HIS A 91 12.56 -10.57 2.82
N GLY A 92 12.40 -9.56 3.68
CA GLY A 92 13.18 -8.33 3.65
C GLY A 92 14.60 -8.56 4.16
N ASP A 93 15.48 -7.61 3.88
CA ASP A 93 16.87 -7.55 4.36
C ASP A 93 17.12 -6.32 5.26
N ALA A 94 16.09 -5.51 5.49
CA ALA A 94 16.12 -4.47 6.49
C ALA A 94 16.12 -5.10 7.89
N ALA A 95 16.93 -4.56 8.79
CA ALA A 95 16.95 -5.01 10.17
C ALA A 95 15.57 -4.78 10.82
N ILE A 96 15.06 -5.80 11.53
CA ILE A 96 13.79 -5.74 12.24
C ILE A 96 14.10 -5.52 13.72
N GLY A 97 13.84 -4.30 14.19
CA GLY A 97 14.18 -3.90 15.55
C GLY A 97 15.67 -3.88 15.82
N GLY A 98 15.99 -3.54 17.06
CA GLY A 98 17.33 -3.53 17.66
C GLY A 98 17.16 -3.23 19.14
N GLU A 99 18.06 -3.73 19.99
CA GLU A 99 18.14 -3.26 21.37
C GLU A 99 18.53 -1.76 21.33
N GLU A 100 17.73 -0.91 21.97
CA GLU A 100 18.15 0.46 22.34
C GLU A 100 19.20 0.40 23.45
#